data_AF-A0A2J5P6A9-F1
#
_entry.id   AF-A0A2J5P6A9-F1
#
_cell.length_a   1.000
_cell.length_b   1.000
_cell.length_c   1.000
_cell.angle_alpha   90.00
_cell.angle_beta   90.00
_cell.angle_gamma   90.00
#
_symmetry.space_group_name_H-M   'P 1'
#
loop_
_entity.id
_entity.type
_entity.pdbx_description
1 polymer ?
#
loop_
_entity_poly.entity_id
_entity_poly.type
_entity_poly.pdbx_seq_one_letter_code
_entity_poly.pdbx_strand_id
1 'polypeptide(L)'
;TRKPHLIVPYTLDANDMRFATAQGFNTAEQFYTYLKDSFDVLYAEGASAPKMMSIGMHCRLLGRPGRFRALQRFLDYVQQHDQVWVCTRQQIADHWRDVHPFRG
;
A
#
# COMPACT_ATOMS: atom_id res chain seq x y z
N THR A 1 -20.61 -27.33 -2.94
CA THR A 1 -19.19 -27.53 -3.31
C THR A 1 -18.35 -26.46 -2.61
N ARG A 2 -17.23 -26.81 -1.96
CA ARG A 2 -16.33 -25.81 -1.35
C ARG A 2 -15.49 -25.17 -2.46
N LYS A 3 -15.52 -23.84 -2.59
CA LYS A 3 -14.69 -23.07 -3.52
C LYS A 3 -13.57 -22.37 -2.75
N PRO A 4 -12.34 -22.29 -3.28
CA PRO A 4 -11.26 -21.55 -2.63
C PRO A 4 -11.61 -20.06 -2.55
N HIS A 5 -11.29 -19.43 -1.43
CA HIS A 5 -11.50 -18.00 -1.18
C HIS A 5 -10.16 -17.34 -0.84
N LEU A 6 -9.63 -16.54 -1.77
CA LEU A 6 -8.36 -15.85 -1.58
C LEU A 6 -8.53 -14.63 -0.68
N ILE A 7 -7.68 -14.50 0.33
CA ILE A 7 -7.55 -13.29 1.13
C ILE A 7 -6.36 -12.49 0.59
N VAL A 8 -6.61 -11.26 0.21
CA VAL A 8 -5.56 -10.25 0.02
C VAL A 8 -5.64 -9.34 1.25
N PRO A 9 -4.61 -9.26 2.10
CA PRO A 9 -4.65 -8.39 3.28
C PRO A 9 -4.83 -6.91 2.93
N TYR A 10 -5.26 -6.12 3.91
CA TYR A 10 -5.41 -4.67 3.82
C TYR A 10 -4.77 -4.00 5.04
N THR A 11 -4.75 -2.66 5.10
CA THR A 11 -4.05 -1.87 6.11
C THR A 11 -4.96 -0.86 6.82
N LEU A 12 -4.71 -0.64 8.11
CA LEU A 12 -5.29 0.47 8.90
C LEU A 12 -4.22 1.48 9.34
N ASP A 13 -2.96 1.20 9.08
CA ASP A 13 -1.79 1.97 9.48
C ASP A 13 -1.25 2.83 8.33
N ALA A 14 -0.89 2.23 7.18
CA ALA A 14 -0.59 2.90 5.92
C ALA A 14 -1.87 3.39 5.24
N ASN A 15 -2.62 4.25 5.95
CA ASN A 15 -3.97 4.64 5.59
C ASN A 15 -4.25 6.10 6.00
N ASP A 16 -4.72 6.92 5.07
CA ASP A 16 -5.03 8.33 5.33
C ASP A 16 -6.18 8.53 6.34
N MET A 17 -6.93 7.48 6.69
CA MET A 17 -7.90 7.53 7.80
C MET A 17 -7.26 8.02 9.11
N ARG A 18 -5.95 7.84 9.27
CA ARG A 18 -5.20 8.27 10.44
C ARG A 18 -5.21 9.78 10.64
N PHE A 19 -5.39 10.59 9.58
CA PHE A 19 -5.64 12.03 9.70
C PHE A 19 -6.94 12.39 10.45
N ALA A 20 -7.82 11.42 10.71
CA ALA A 20 -9.08 11.58 11.42
C ALA A 20 -9.17 10.71 12.69
N THR A 21 -8.03 10.24 13.21
CA THR A 21 -7.95 9.43 14.44
C THR A 21 -7.14 10.15 15.51
N ALA A 22 -7.41 9.88 16.79
CA ALA A 22 -6.82 10.61 17.91
C ALA A 22 -5.28 10.60 17.93
N GLN A 23 -4.65 9.48 17.57
CA GLN A 23 -3.19 9.36 17.57
C GLN A 23 -2.54 9.82 16.25
N GLY A 24 -3.29 9.90 15.15
CA GLY A 24 -2.71 9.78 13.80
C GLY A 24 -1.96 11.00 13.25
N PHE A 25 -1.93 11.15 11.93
CA PHE A 25 -1.04 12.12 11.28
C PHE A 25 -1.56 13.55 11.39
N ASN A 26 -0.66 14.46 11.77
CA ASN A 26 -0.94 15.90 11.86
C ASN A 26 -0.60 16.64 10.55
N THR A 27 0.37 16.14 9.78
CA THR A 27 0.85 16.81 8.56
C THR A 27 1.00 15.82 7.40
N ALA A 28 1.05 16.36 6.17
CA ALA A 28 1.39 15.57 4.98
C ALA A 28 2.78 14.92 5.09
N GLU A 29 3.74 15.58 5.73
CA GLU A 29 5.09 15.02 5.93
C GLU A 29 5.01 13.72 6.71
N GLN A 30 4.29 13.68 7.83
CA GLN A 30 4.20 12.48 8.66
C GLN A 30 3.62 11.28 7.89
N PHE A 31 2.60 11.50 7.05
CA PHE A 31 2.06 10.42 6.23
C PHE A 31 3.05 9.99 5.14
N TYR A 32 3.70 10.94 4.47
CA TYR A 32 4.73 10.63 3.47
C TYR A 32 5.89 9.82 4.08
N THR A 33 6.46 10.27 5.20
CA THR A 33 7.55 9.57 5.90
C THR A 33 7.11 8.15 6.28
N TYR A 34 5.91 8.00 6.83
CA TYR A 34 5.39 6.68 7.18
C TYR A 34 5.28 5.74 5.99
N LEU A 35 4.77 6.22 4.85
CA LEU A 35 4.69 5.43 3.63
C LEU A 35 6.07 5.09 3.07
N LYS A 36 6.99 6.07 3.06
CA LYS A 36 8.36 5.91 2.61
C LYS A 36 9.09 4.84 3.42
N ASP A 37 9.08 4.95 4.74
CA ASP A 37 9.76 4.01 5.63
C ASP A 37 9.19 2.59 5.49
N SER A 38 7.85 2.48 5.36
CA SER A 38 7.18 1.20 5.10
C SER A 38 7.61 0.59 3.77
N PHE A 39 7.72 1.42 2.73
CA PHE A 39 8.20 0.99 1.41
C PHE A 39 9.66 0.54 1.48
N ASP A 40 10.55 1.32 2.09
CA ASP A 40 12.00 1.04 2.13
C ASP A 40 12.30 -0.31 2.78
N VAL A 41 11.61 -0.62 3.88
CA VAL A 41 11.74 -1.91 4.56
C VAL A 41 11.30 -3.05 3.63
N LEU A 42 10.11 -2.96 3.04
CA LEU A 42 9.58 -4.01 2.16
C LEU A 42 10.40 -4.15 0.87
N TYR A 43 10.92 -3.05 0.36
CA TYR A 43 11.77 -3.03 -0.83
C TYR A 43 13.11 -3.71 -0.55
N ALA A 44 13.73 -3.43 0.61
CA ALA A 44 14.95 -4.10 1.05
C ALA A 44 14.73 -5.61 1.28
N GLU A 45 13.64 -6.01 1.96
CA GLU A 45 13.27 -7.42 2.12
C GLU A 45 13.02 -8.11 0.76
N GLY A 46 12.49 -7.35 -0.21
CA GLY A 46 12.19 -7.78 -1.57
C GLY A 46 13.39 -8.28 -2.36
N ALA A 47 14.62 -7.94 -1.96
CA ALA A 47 15.84 -8.51 -2.54
C ALA A 47 15.89 -10.05 -2.44
N SER A 48 15.19 -10.63 -1.46
CA SER A 48 15.11 -12.08 -1.25
C SER A 48 13.68 -12.62 -1.21
N ALA A 49 12.74 -11.86 -0.66
CA ALA A 49 11.35 -12.29 -0.50
C ALA A 49 10.39 -11.11 -0.67
N PRO A 50 9.98 -10.77 -1.91
CA PRO A 50 9.02 -9.72 -2.19
C PRO A 50 7.71 -9.84 -1.39
N LYS A 51 7.14 -8.70 -1.04
CA LYS A 51 5.87 -8.55 -0.31
C LYS A 51 4.99 -7.50 -0.98
N MET A 52 3.74 -7.39 -0.53
CA MET A 52 2.82 -6.34 -0.97
C MET A 52 2.67 -5.25 0.09
N MET A 53 2.37 -4.02 -0.36
CA MET A 53 1.96 -2.89 0.47
C MET A 53 0.59 -2.41 0.01
N SER A 54 -0.33 -2.16 0.92
CA SER A 54 -1.60 -1.46 0.63
C SER A 54 -1.49 -0.02 1.11
N ILE A 55 -2.17 0.90 0.42
CA ILE A 55 -2.27 2.31 0.83
C ILE A 55 -3.74 2.69 0.83
N GLY A 56 -4.27 2.99 2.02
CA GLY A 56 -5.65 3.43 2.18
C GLY A 56 -5.81 4.91 1.88
N MET A 57 -6.81 5.23 1.05
CA MET A 57 -7.10 6.60 0.62
C MET A 57 -8.60 6.88 0.68
N HIS A 58 -8.97 8.06 1.16
CA HIS A 58 -10.36 8.51 1.21
C HIS A 58 -10.50 9.88 0.53
N CYS A 59 -11.46 10.02 -0.38
CA CYS A 59 -11.67 11.26 -1.15
C CYS A 59 -11.80 12.51 -0.25
N ARG A 60 -12.52 12.39 0.87
CA ARG A 60 -12.76 13.49 1.82
C ARG A 60 -11.55 13.86 2.70
N LEU A 61 -10.54 13.00 2.77
CA LEU A 61 -9.35 13.17 3.61
C LEU A 61 -8.14 13.53 2.75
N LEU A 62 -7.54 12.58 2.04
CA LEU A 62 -6.35 12.81 1.22
C LEU A 62 -6.59 13.74 0.03
N GLY A 63 -7.85 13.91 -0.42
CA GLY A 63 -8.23 14.89 -1.44
C GLY A 63 -8.11 16.36 -1.01
N ARG A 64 -7.85 16.64 0.27
CA ARG A 64 -7.59 18.01 0.74
C ARG A 64 -6.20 18.48 0.29
N PRO A 65 -6.03 19.71 -0.25
CA PRO A 65 -4.76 20.17 -0.81
C PRO A 65 -3.55 20.05 0.15
N GLY A 66 -3.76 20.33 1.44
CA GLY A 66 -2.71 20.22 2.46
C GLY A 66 -2.25 18.79 2.77
N ARG A 67 -3.03 17.76 2.40
CA ARG A 67 -2.71 16.34 2.59
C ARG A 67 -2.28 15.66 1.29
N PHE A 68 -2.88 16.06 0.16
CA PHE A 68 -2.64 15.47 -1.16
C PHE A 68 -1.17 15.47 -1.56
N ARG A 69 -0.38 16.46 -1.09
CA ARG A 69 1.07 16.53 -1.32
C ARG A 69 1.83 15.30 -0.84
N ALA A 70 1.37 14.62 0.22
CA ALA A 70 2.00 13.39 0.70
C ALA A 70 1.92 12.28 -0.35
N LEU A 71 0.75 12.11 -0.98
CA LEU A 71 0.54 11.10 -2.02
C LEU A 71 1.39 11.38 -3.24
N GLN A 72 1.43 12.63 -3.71
CA GLN A 72 2.25 13.01 -4.87
C GLN A 72 3.73 12.67 -4.62
N ARG A 73 4.28 13.11 -3.50
CA ARG A 73 5.68 12.84 -3.14
C ARG A 73 5.98 11.36 -2.98
N PHE A 74 5.04 10.58 -2.44
CA PHE A 74 5.23 9.14 -2.31
C PHE A 74 5.23 8.44 -3.67
N LEU A 75 4.34 8.83 -4.59
CA LEU A 75 4.36 8.30 -5.96
C LEU A 75 5.62 8.72 -6.72
N ASP A 76 6.07 9.97 -6.58
CA ASP A 76 7.32 10.45 -7.16
C ASP A 76 8.52 9.68 -6.60
N TYR A 77 8.49 9.32 -5.31
CA TYR A 77 9.52 8.50 -4.66
C TYR A 77 9.52 7.08 -5.21
N VAL A 78 8.37 6.40 -5.23
CA VAL A 78 8.26 5.02 -5.73
C VAL A 78 8.73 4.91 -7.19
N GLN A 79 8.47 5.92 -8.02
CA GLN A 79 8.92 5.95 -9.42
C GLN A 79 10.46 6.03 -9.58
N GLN A 80 11.20 6.37 -8.53
CA GLN A 80 12.67 6.39 -8.54
C GLN A 80 13.28 5.00 -8.31
N HIS A 81 12.47 3.98 -8.01
CA HIS A 81 12.90 2.62 -7.73
C HIS A 81 12.48 1.67 -8.86
N ASP A 82 13.40 0.83 -9.30
CA ASP A 82 13.12 -0.24 -10.25
C ASP A 82 12.33 -1.39 -9.58
N GLN A 83 11.77 -2.30 -10.38
CA GLN A 83 11.13 -3.53 -9.89
C GLN A 83 9.94 -3.33 -8.94
N VAL A 84 9.26 -2.18 -9.02
CA VAL A 84 8.01 -1.95 -8.29
C VAL A 84 6.80 -2.25 -9.17
N TRP A 85 5.90 -3.11 -8.67
CA TRP A 85 4.65 -3.42 -9.34
C TRP A 85 3.47 -2.64 -8.74
N VAL A 86 3.14 -1.48 -9.32
CA VAL A 86 1.93 -0.74 -8.98
C VAL A 86 0.74 -1.37 -9.69
N CYS A 87 -0.16 -1.99 -8.93
CA CYS A 87 -1.23 -2.82 -9.47
C CYS A 87 -2.55 -2.71 -8.72
N THR A 88 -3.61 -3.20 -9.35
CA THR A 88 -4.91 -3.38 -8.71
C THR A 88 -4.92 -4.65 -7.86
N ARG A 89 -5.80 -4.70 -6.85
CA ARG A 89 -5.98 -5.90 -6.02
C ARG A 89 -6.49 -7.10 -6.83
N GLN A 90 -7.20 -6.85 -7.92
CA GLN A 90 -7.64 -7.90 -8.85
C GLN A 90 -6.45 -8.55 -9.54
N GLN A 91 -5.49 -7.76 -10.02
CA GLN A 91 -4.27 -8.28 -10.64
C GLN A 91 -3.44 -9.13 -9.66
N ILE A 92 -3.35 -8.72 -8.38
CA ILE A 92 -2.72 -9.55 -7.34
C ILE A 92 -3.48 -10.88 -7.19
N ALA A 93 -4.81 -10.83 -7.14
CA ALA A 93 -5.63 -12.02 -6.97
C ALA A 93 -5.49 -12.99 -8.15
N ASP A 94 -5.43 -12.48 -9.38
CA ASP A 94 -5.26 -13.29 -10.59
C ASP A 94 -3.85 -13.90 -10.63
N HIS A 95 -2.80 -13.09 -10.36
CA HIS A 95 -1.42 -13.58 -10.23
C HIS A 95 -1.31 -14.70 -9.19
N TRP A 96 -1.97 -14.56 -8.04
CA TRP A 96 -1.90 -15.57 -6.98
C TRP A 96 -2.59 -16.88 -7.38
N ARG A 97 -3.68 -16.82 -8.13
CA ARG A 97 -4.36 -18.03 -8.62
C ARG A 97 -3.51 -18.78 -9.64
N ASP A 98 -2.78 -18.06 -10.48
CA ASP A 98 -1.96 -18.65 -11.54
C ASP A 98 -0.64 -19.22 -10.99
N VAL A 99 0.03 -18.48 -10.10
CA VAL A 99 1.36 -18.84 -9.59
C VAL A 99 1.30 -19.68 -8.32
N HIS A 100 0.27 -19.48 -7.49
CA HIS A 100 0.08 -20.16 -6.21
C HIS A 100 -1.34 -20.79 -6.09
N PRO A 101 -1.73 -21.70 -7.01
CA PRO A 101 -3.06 -22.28 -7.02
C PRO A 101 -3.36 -23.05 -5.72
N PHE A 102 -4.60 -22.96 -5.26
CA PHE A 102 -5.08 -23.73 -4.11
C PHE A 102 -5.00 -25.24 -4.39
N ARG A 103 -4.38 -26.02 -3.49
CA ARG A 103 -4.07 -27.45 -3.73
C ARG A 103 -5.05 -28.45 -3.12
N GLY A 104 -6.03 -28.02 -2.33
CA GLY A 104 -6.99 -28.92 -1.66
C GLY A 104 -6.46 -29.45 -0.34
#